data_AF-A0A364KMT9-F1
#
_entry.id   AF-A0A364KMT9-F1
#
_cell.length_a   1.000
_cell.length_b   1.000
_cell.length_c   1.000
_cell.angle_alpha   90.00
_cell.angle_beta   90.00
_cell.angle_gamma   90.00
#
_symmetry.space_group_name_H-M   'P 1'
#
loop_
_entity.id
_entity.type
_entity.pdbx_description
1 polymer ?
#
loop_
_entity_poly.entity_id
_entity_poly.type
_entity_poly.pdbx_seq_one_letter_code
_entity_poly.pdbx_strand_id
1 'polypeptide(L)'
;MALIQLSGPGGQSWSPVPDFNSSENSFHILISSSPKNAQLCRTITSSMILEYPPFTLLRPKPETRKGATAKQAAVEKVESMLTFLKTNQRIGERDLLLIVDSDDTVFQLPHDVLIDRYMEITRRKNEHLRSKYGTKVLINPENENDRYTVQKYTQRALFAARKDCSSNLTDSAACASVPQSPLPPDIYGAKTDKKRDGTLTRPRWIESGAVMGQTSDLIPIYERVLEEMKKQPLRANEQLIFTNMFGAQEYSREIERRKTVSPFKEWLWDYMGILEATNVTKVRAHIQPGAQHEFGMGLDYEGQLFLSTRKTLGDIEWLRYRDSRKVSSVQIQHGIPREVRLNLPLDVEQNELNPFTKVKLSNSLSSKTANMTSIDVLPPSWNFTWNDLPLVTYIQTAAVPALIHTGGETNVRQTFWLNSWFHPWARALLRNYVRSAPKERPVQVPTLGTTDLLRHPNRKGGMWTDNDEWMSFEDLCSGLEVPLFDDELGPWGSEKPSALRAVYNLWGKLMAGKGPKYRNLGEMRSEAEEIERFILGIEDDEEEDEETE
;
A
#
# COMPACT_ATOMS: atom_id res chain seq x y z
N MET A 1 29.32 19.35 -3.02
CA MET A 1 29.59 18.82 -4.37
C MET A 1 28.30 18.93 -5.16
N ALA A 2 28.25 19.80 -6.16
CA ALA A 2 27.10 19.90 -7.05
C ALA A 2 27.10 18.68 -7.97
N LEU A 3 26.05 17.86 -7.93
CA LEU A 3 25.85 16.75 -8.86
C LEU A 3 25.53 17.35 -10.24
N ILE A 4 26.42 17.14 -11.21
CA ILE A 4 26.19 17.51 -12.60
C ILE A 4 25.02 16.65 -13.12
N GLN A 5 23.87 17.28 -13.33
CA GLN A 5 22.71 16.67 -13.99
C GLN A 5 23.00 16.53 -15.49
N LEU A 6 23.59 15.40 -15.89
CA LEU A 6 23.54 14.98 -17.29
C LEU A 6 22.13 14.49 -17.60
N SER A 7 21.54 14.98 -18.68
CA SER A 7 20.29 14.47 -19.25
C SER A 7 20.61 13.47 -20.38
N GLY A 8 19.70 12.53 -20.66
CA GLY A 8 19.90 11.63 -21.81
C GLY A 8 18.59 11.11 -22.36
N PRO A 9 18.60 9.99 -23.13
CA PRO A 9 17.45 9.57 -23.92
C PRO A 9 16.16 9.57 -23.11
N GLY A 10 15.17 10.33 -23.55
CA GLY A 10 13.90 10.45 -22.84
C GLY A 10 14.00 11.20 -21.51
N GLY A 11 14.92 12.16 -21.35
CA GLY A 11 14.93 13.18 -20.29
C GLY A 11 15.49 12.79 -18.92
N GLN A 12 16.00 11.57 -18.75
CA GLN A 12 16.48 11.07 -17.46
C GLN A 12 17.73 11.82 -16.95
N SER A 13 17.77 12.16 -15.65
CA SER A 13 19.01 12.54 -14.94
C SER A 13 19.88 11.30 -14.71
N TRP A 14 21.10 11.32 -15.22
CA TRP A 14 22.02 10.18 -15.13
C TRP A 14 22.91 10.17 -13.90
N SER A 15 22.57 10.98 -12.89
CA SER A 15 23.19 10.83 -11.59
C SER A 15 22.70 9.54 -10.92
N PRO A 16 23.59 8.65 -10.45
CA PRO A 16 23.18 7.59 -9.55
C PRO A 16 22.64 8.25 -8.28
N VAL A 17 21.32 8.21 -8.08
CA VAL A 17 20.74 8.55 -6.79
C VAL A 17 21.09 7.37 -5.88
N PRO A 18 21.80 7.59 -4.76
CA PRO A 18 22.16 6.50 -3.87
C PRO A 18 20.89 5.80 -3.37
N ASP A 19 21.00 4.50 -3.16
CA ASP A 19 19.92 3.72 -2.56
C ASP A 19 19.52 4.33 -1.21
N PHE A 20 18.26 4.14 -0.83
CA PHE A 20 17.77 4.63 0.45
C PHE A 20 18.62 4.02 1.59
N ASN A 21 19.28 4.89 2.35
CA ASN A 21 20.01 4.49 3.53
C ASN A 21 19.18 4.85 4.76
N SER A 22 18.64 3.82 5.43
CA SER A 22 17.85 4.00 6.64
C SER A 22 18.66 4.60 7.78
N SER A 23 20.01 4.61 7.72
CA SER A 23 20.90 5.30 8.67
C SER A 23 20.96 6.81 8.52
N GLU A 24 20.56 7.34 7.37
CA GLU A 24 20.75 8.75 7.01
C GLU A 24 19.44 9.44 6.60
N ASN A 25 18.47 8.67 6.13
CA ASN A 25 17.24 9.16 5.54
C ASN A 25 16.00 8.69 6.32
N SER A 26 14.98 9.55 6.39
CA SER A 26 13.74 9.28 7.12
C SER A 26 12.65 8.68 6.21
N PHE A 27 11.66 8.03 6.82
CA PHE A 27 10.45 7.58 6.13
C PHE A 27 9.26 8.46 6.51
N HIS A 28 8.52 8.93 5.52
CA HIS A 28 7.34 9.78 5.70
C HIS A 28 6.15 9.22 4.93
N ILE A 29 4.95 9.57 5.39
CA ILE A 29 3.70 9.14 4.76
C ILE A 29 2.86 10.36 4.47
N LEU A 30 2.44 10.52 3.21
CA LEU A 30 1.53 11.58 2.80
C LEU A 30 0.15 11.02 2.50
N ILE A 31 -0.85 11.80 2.88
CA ILE A 31 -2.24 11.50 2.64
C ILE A 31 -2.96 12.80 2.29
N SER A 32 -3.82 12.77 1.27
CA SER A 32 -4.67 13.91 0.94
C SER A 32 -6.10 13.58 1.32
N SER A 33 -6.67 14.32 2.28
CA SER A 33 -8.03 14.09 2.74
C SER A 33 -8.60 15.32 3.45
N SER A 34 -9.91 15.28 3.68
CA SER A 34 -10.56 16.19 4.62
C SER A 34 -10.57 15.56 6.03
N PRO A 35 -10.32 16.35 7.09
CA PRO A 35 -10.38 15.84 8.47
C PRO A 35 -11.81 15.43 8.84
N LYS A 36 -11.96 14.68 9.93
CA LYS A 36 -13.27 14.15 10.42
C LYS A 36 -13.97 13.23 9.41
N ASN A 37 -13.18 12.35 8.79
CA ASN A 37 -13.66 11.30 7.90
C ASN A 37 -13.43 9.94 8.56
N ALA A 38 -14.49 9.11 8.66
CA ALA A 38 -14.40 7.79 9.27
C ALA A 38 -13.37 6.88 8.59
N GLN A 39 -13.21 6.98 7.26
CA GLN A 39 -12.23 6.18 6.53
C GLN A 39 -10.80 6.64 6.82
N LEU A 40 -10.57 7.96 6.86
CA LEU A 40 -9.28 8.51 7.30
C LEU A 40 -8.93 8.01 8.71
N CYS A 41 -9.90 8.01 9.63
CA CYS A 41 -9.70 7.51 10.99
C CYS A 41 -9.31 6.03 11.03
N ARG A 42 -9.91 5.19 10.17
CA ARG A 42 -9.51 3.77 10.03
C ARG A 42 -8.08 3.64 9.51
N THR A 43 -7.75 4.37 8.43
CA THR A 43 -6.43 4.38 7.82
C THR A 43 -5.35 4.75 8.85
N ILE A 44 -5.51 5.88 9.56
CA ILE A 44 -4.51 6.32 10.54
C ILE A 44 -4.46 5.43 11.78
N THR A 45 -5.60 4.85 12.20
CA THR A 45 -5.62 3.94 13.36
C THR A 45 -4.84 2.66 13.06
N SER A 46 -5.06 2.06 11.88
CA SER A 46 -4.30 0.88 11.47
C SER A 46 -2.79 1.16 11.37
N SER A 47 -2.40 2.33 10.84
CA SER A 47 -0.98 2.70 10.75
C SER A 47 -0.35 2.93 12.13
N MET A 48 -1.06 3.58 13.05
CA MET A 48 -0.59 3.81 14.43
C MET A 48 -0.42 2.50 15.20
N ILE A 49 -1.37 1.55 15.07
CA ILE A 49 -1.29 0.22 15.69
C ILE A 49 -0.03 -0.54 15.21
N LEU A 50 0.34 -0.34 13.95
CA LEU A 50 1.49 -0.96 13.29
C LEU A 50 2.78 -0.13 13.38
N GLU A 51 2.79 0.90 14.26
CA GLU A 51 3.93 1.77 14.54
C GLU A 51 4.50 2.50 13.31
N TYR A 52 3.68 2.80 12.30
CA TYR A 52 4.10 3.67 11.19
C TYR A 52 4.36 5.11 11.69
N PRO A 53 5.23 5.88 11.01
CA PRO A 53 5.45 7.27 11.37
C PRO A 53 4.15 8.10 11.22
N PRO A 54 4.01 9.19 11.98
CA PRO A 54 2.89 10.11 11.82
C PRO A 54 2.77 10.60 10.37
N PHE A 55 1.54 10.65 9.86
CA PHE A 55 1.26 11.06 8.49
C PHE A 55 1.32 12.59 8.39
N THR A 56 1.57 13.10 7.18
CA THR A 56 1.31 14.50 6.83
C THR A 56 0.01 14.57 6.01
N LEU A 57 -0.98 15.24 6.57
CA LEU A 57 -2.27 15.53 5.94
C LEU A 57 -2.14 16.74 5.03
N LEU A 58 -2.27 16.50 3.73
CA LEU A 58 -2.36 17.53 2.71
C LEU A 58 -3.81 17.97 2.56
N ARG A 59 -4.07 19.24 2.82
CA ARG A 59 -5.41 19.81 2.64
C ARG A 59 -5.47 20.46 1.27
N PRO A 60 -6.41 20.06 0.40
CA PRO A 60 -6.74 20.87 -0.76
C PRO A 60 -7.15 22.27 -0.28
N LYS A 61 -6.62 23.33 -0.91
CA LYS A 61 -6.93 24.70 -0.47
C LYS A 61 -8.44 24.95 -0.53
N PRO A 62 -9.04 25.60 0.48
CA PRO A 62 -10.49 25.80 0.59
C PRO A 62 -11.08 26.79 -0.43
N GLU A 63 -10.33 27.24 -1.45
CA GLU A 63 -10.83 28.19 -2.44
C GLU A 63 -11.82 27.57 -3.45
N THR A 64 -11.99 26.25 -3.44
CA THR A 64 -13.07 25.58 -4.17
C THR A 64 -14.41 25.74 -3.47
N ARG A 65 -14.99 26.92 -3.76
CA ARG A 65 -16.42 27.26 -3.87
C ARG A 65 -17.35 26.05 -3.82
N LYS A 66 -18.45 26.18 -3.08
CA LYS A 66 -19.68 25.39 -3.28
C LYS A 66 -19.92 25.21 -4.79
N GLY A 67 -19.75 23.98 -5.30
CA GLY A 67 -19.92 23.65 -6.73
C GLY A 67 -18.66 23.23 -7.50
N ALA A 68 -17.51 23.03 -6.86
CA ALA A 68 -16.33 22.45 -7.52
C ALA A 68 -16.61 21.04 -8.07
N THR A 69 -16.19 20.77 -9.30
CA THR A 69 -16.33 19.43 -9.89
C THR A 69 -15.28 18.47 -9.31
N ALA A 70 -15.60 17.17 -9.22
CA ALA A 70 -14.65 16.14 -8.76
C ALA A 70 -13.31 16.17 -9.50
N LYS A 71 -13.31 16.62 -10.76
CA LYS A 71 -12.11 16.75 -11.60
C LYS A 71 -11.23 17.92 -11.18
N GLN A 72 -11.81 19.05 -10.79
CA GLN A 72 -11.05 20.18 -10.25
C GLN A 72 -10.41 19.82 -8.91
N ALA A 73 -11.15 19.12 -8.05
CA ALA A 73 -10.62 18.61 -6.79
C ALA A 73 -9.42 17.67 -6.99
N ALA A 74 -9.43 16.84 -8.04
CA ALA A 74 -8.29 15.99 -8.39
C ALA A 74 -7.06 16.83 -8.81
N VAL A 75 -7.23 17.89 -9.60
CA VAL A 75 -6.11 18.79 -9.97
C VAL A 75 -5.52 19.44 -8.72
N GLU A 76 -6.38 19.94 -7.84
CA GLU A 76 -5.98 20.61 -6.60
C GLU A 76 -5.28 19.67 -5.61
N LYS A 77 -5.69 18.40 -5.55
CA LYS A 77 -5.01 17.34 -4.78
C LYS A 77 -3.55 17.21 -5.24
N VAL A 78 -3.32 17.00 -6.53
CA VAL A 78 -1.96 16.87 -7.08
C VAL A 78 -1.16 18.16 -6.92
N GLU A 79 -1.79 19.31 -7.14
CA GLU A 79 -1.14 20.62 -6.99
C GLU A 79 -0.70 20.90 -5.55
N SER A 80 -1.57 20.61 -4.57
CA SER A 80 -1.26 20.76 -3.15
C SER A 80 -0.09 19.87 -2.74
N MET A 81 -0.12 18.60 -3.15
CA MET A 81 0.97 17.66 -2.90
C MET A 81 2.29 18.09 -3.52
N LEU A 82 2.28 18.49 -4.79
CA LEU A 82 3.51 18.93 -5.45
C LEU A 82 4.06 20.21 -4.83
N THR A 83 3.17 21.14 -4.44
CA THR A 83 3.57 22.36 -3.72
C THR A 83 4.26 21.98 -2.42
N PHE A 84 3.63 21.13 -1.61
CA PHE A 84 4.20 20.65 -0.35
C PHE A 84 5.57 19.99 -0.58
N LEU A 85 5.68 19.03 -1.49
CA LEU A 85 6.95 18.33 -1.77
C LEU A 85 8.10 19.26 -2.16
N LYS A 86 7.80 20.41 -2.80
CA LYS A 86 8.82 21.38 -3.22
C LYS A 86 9.15 22.43 -2.17
N THR A 87 8.22 22.79 -1.29
CA THR A 87 8.39 23.92 -0.37
C THR A 87 8.60 23.52 1.08
N ASN A 88 8.25 22.29 1.45
CA ASN A 88 8.38 21.82 2.83
C ASN A 88 9.86 21.71 3.26
N GLN A 89 10.11 21.80 4.57
CA GLN A 89 11.45 21.69 5.16
C GLN A 89 11.64 20.40 5.98
N ARG A 90 10.59 19.59 6.15
CA ARG A 90 10.59 18.37 6.97
C ARG A 90 11.06 17.14 6.21
N ILE A 91 10.77 17.07 4.93
CA ILE A 91 11.04 15.91 4.06
C ILE A 91 12.25 16.24 3.20
N GLY A 92 13.33 15.51 3.44
CA GLY A 92 14.53 15.60 2.62
C GLY A 92 14.32 14.99 1.24
N GLU A 93 15.16 15.40 0.27
CA GLU A 93 15.10 14.91 -1.11
C GLU A 93 15.32 13.38 -1.20
N ARG A 94 16.14 12.83 -0.30
CA ARG A 94 16.49 11.40 -0.23
C ARG A 94 15.65 10.59 0.77
N ASP A 95 14.70 11.26 1.42
CA ASP A 95 13.79 10.57 2.32
C ASP A 95 12.87 9.65 1.51
N LEU A 96 12.52 8.53 2.12
CA LEU A 96 11.58 7.57 1.57
C LEU A 96 10.16 8.06 1.86
N LEU A 97 9.33 8.07 0.83
CA LEU A 97 7.98 8.58 0.90
C LEU A 97 7.01 7.49 0.49
N LEU A 98 5.95 7.30 1.28
CA LEU A 98 4.78 6.53 0.93
C LEU A 98 3.59 7.48 0.76
N ILE A 99 2.98 7.51 -0.41
CA ILE A 99 1.77 8.28 -0.69
C ILE A 99 0.62 7.28 -0.81
N VAL A 100 -0.42 7.46 0.00
CA VAL A 100 -1.58 6.56 0.05
C VAL A 100 -2.89 7.34 -0.06
N ASP A 101 -3.90 6.71 -0.66
CA ASP A 101 -5.25 7.23 -0.65
C ASP A 101 -5.90 7.08 0.73
N SER A 102 -6.66 8.10 1.13
CA SER A 102 -7.16 8.22 2.50
C SER A 102 -8.38 7.39 2.83
N ASP A 103 -9.17 7.06 1.82
CA ASP A 103 -10.56 6.66 1.99
C ASP A 103 -10.77 5.15 1.91
N ASP A 104 -9.73 4.40 1.57
CA ASP A 104 -9.79 2.97 1.26
C ASP A 104 -8.48 2.20 1.54
N THR A 105 -7.57 2.75 2.33
CA THR A 105 -6.31 2.09 2.68
C THR A 105 -6.36 1.51 4.09
N VAL A 106 -6.03 0.23 4.25
CA VAL A 106 -5.86 -0.43 5.55
C VAL A 106 -4.47 -1.00 5.65
N PHE A 107 -3.74 -0.65 6.71
CA PHE A 107 -2.43 -1.22 6.99
C PHE A 107 -2.59 -2.55 7.74
N GLN A 108 -1.89 -3.58 7.29
CA GLN A 108 -1.96 -4.93 7.87
C GLN A 108 -0.66 -5.35 8.56
N LEU A 109 0.49 -5.00 7.98
CA LEU A 109 1.82 -5.41 8.48
C LEU A 109 2.65 -4.20 8.93
N PRO A 110 3.63 -4.40 9.84
CA PRO A 110 4.48 -3.33 10.35
C PRO A 110 5.31 -2.64 9.26
N HIS A 111 5.78 -1.43 9.56
CA HIS A 111 6.52 -0.60 8.62
C HIS A 111 7.88 -1.18 8.20
N ASP A 112 8.54 -1.96 9.05
CA ASP A 112 9.83 -2.57 8.73
C ASP A 112 9.70 -3.62 7.63
N VAL A 113 8.69 -4.49 7.72
CA VAL A 113 8.32 -5.44 6.65
C VAL A 113 8.05 -4.71 5.33
N LEU A 114 7.34 -3.58 5.37
CA LEU A 114 7.06 -2.78 4.16
C LEU A 114 8.36 -2.30 3.50
N ILE A 115 9.27 -1.73 4.27
CA ILE A 115 10.52 -1.15 3.75
C ILE A 115 11.44 -2.25 3.23
N ASP A 116 11.63 -3.32 3.99
CA ASP A 116 12.50 -4.43 3.59
C ASP A 116 12.04 -5.03 2.26
N ARG A 117 10.72 -5.22 2.11
CA ARG A 117 10.12 -5.66 0.85
C ARG A 117 10.29 -4.65 -0.27
N TYR A 118 10.09 -3.35 -0.02
CA TYR A 118 10.30 -2.31 -1.02
C TYR A 118 11.74 -2.31 -1.56
N MET A 119 12.71 -2.37 -0.64
CA MET A 119 14.14 -2.39 -0.99
C MET A 119 14.48 -3.64 -1.80
N GLU A 120 13.99 -4.80 -1.38
CA GLU A 120 14.27 -6.07 -2.05
C GLU A 120 13.60 -6.17 -3.43
N ILE A 121 12.33 -5.78 -3.56
CA ILE A 121 11.61 -5.74 -4.85
C ILE A 121 12.33 -4.80 -5.82
N THR A 122 12.71 -3.62 -5.35
CA THR A 122 13.41 -2.62 -6.17
C THR A 122 14.79 -3.13 -6.60
N ARG A 123 15.56 -3.74 -5.69
CA ARG A 123 16.88 -4.35 -5.99
C ARG A 123 16.76 -5.43 -7.07
N ARG A 124 15.88 -6.43 -6.88
CA ARG A 124 15.68 -7.51 -7.86
C ARG A 124 15.24 -6.98 -9.22
N LYS A 125 14.33 -6.01 -9.26
CA LYS A 125 13.86 -5.42 -10.52
C LYS A 125 14.95 -4.62 -11.21
N ASN A 126 15.77 -3.88 -10.47
CA ASN A 126 16.91 -3.17 -11.04
C ASN A 126 17.96 -4.12 -11.60
N GLU A 127 18.24 -5.24 -10.94
CA GLU A 127 19.12 -6.28 -11.50
C GLU A 127 18.57 -6.86 -12.80
N HIS A 128 17.25 -7.12 -12.86
CA HIS A 128 16.58 -7.58 -14.06
C HIS A 128 16.65 -6.56 -15.21
N LEU A 129 16.35 -5.29 -14.94
CA LEU A 129 16.45 -4.21 -15.92
C LEU A 129 17.88 -4.06 -16.44
N ARG A 130 18.89 -4.19 -15.57
CA ARG A 130 20.30 -4.17 -15.96
C ARG A 130 20.63 -5.32 -16.92
N SER A 131 20.16 -6.53 -16.61
CA SER A 131 20.36 -7.71 -17.47
C SER A 131 19.69 -7.55 -18.84
N LYS A 132 18.46 -7.01 -18.84
CA LYS A 132 17.64 -6.86 -20.05
C LYS A 132 18.11 -5.75 -20.99
N TYR A 133 18.43 -4.57 -20.44
CA TYR A 133 18.72 -3.37 -21.24
C TYR A 133 20.20 -2.97 -21.24
N GLY A 134 20.99 -3.50 -20.31
CA GLY A 134 22.42 -3.22 -20.17
C GLY A 134 22.72 -1.88 -19.50
N THR A 135 23.94 -1.42 -19.71
CA THR A 135 24.47 -0.17 -19.17
C THR A 135 24.77 0.83 -20.28
N LYS A 136 24.99 2.09 -19.90
CA LYS A 136 25.43 3.18 -20.76
C LYS A 136 26.67 3.80 -20.16
N VAL A 137 27.66 4.08 -21.02
CA VAL A 137 28.85 4.84 -20.64
C VAL A 137 28.55 6.33 -20.80
N LEU A 138 28.82 7.09 -19.76
CA LEU A 138 28.75 8.54 -19.76
C LEU A 138 30.16 9.12 -19.72
N ILE A 139 30.32 10.19 -20.46
CA ILE A 139 31.57 10.94 -20.55
C ILE A 139 31.33 12.23 -19.78
N ASN A 140 32.17 12.50 -18.80
CA ASN A 140 32.11 13.77 -18.07
C ASN A 140 32.42 14.91 -19.06
N PRO A 141 31.50 15.89 -19.24
CA PRO A 141 31.71 16.99 -20.18
C PRO A 141 32.89 17.90 -19.77
N GLU A 142 33.27 17.92 -18.50
CA GLU A 142 34.39 18.71 -17.99
C GLU A 142 35.74 17.97 -18.13
N ASN A 143 35.71 16.64 -18.25
CA ASN A 143 36.91 15.81 -18.41
C ASN A 143 36.60 14.54 -19.22
N GLU A 144 36.94 14.52 -20.50
CA GLU A 144 36.63 13.40 -21.40
C GLU A 144 37.26 12.05 -20.98
N ASN A 145 38.27 12.08 -20.10
CA ASN A 145 38.89 10.89 -19.53
C ASN A 145 38.09 10.27 -18.37
N ASP A 146 37.15 11.01 -17.79
CA ASP A 146 36.31 10.55 -16.69
C ASP A 146 35.04 9.91 -17.26
N ARG A 147 35.08 8.58 -17.34
CA ARG A 147 34.00 7.74 -17.89
C ARG A 147 33.36 6.95 -16.77
N TYR A 148 32.06 7.11 -16.59
CA TYR A 148 31.29 6.32 -15.62
C TYR A 148 30.20 5.52 -16.32
N THR A 149 30.03 4.29 -15.88
CA THR A 149 29.03 3.37 -16.44
C THR A 149 27.82 3.37 -15.53
N VAL A 150 26.66 3.66 -16.10
CA VAL A 150 25.39 3.71 -15.38
C VAL A 150 24.39 2.74 -16.01
N GLN A 151 23.46 2.27 -15.20
CA GLN A 151 22.36 1.44 -15.69
C GLN A 151 21.43 2.26 -16.58
N LYS A 152 20.94 1.67 -17.68
CA LYS A 152 20.05 2.38 -18.61
C LYS A 152 18.71 2.76 -18.01
N TYR A 153 18.07 1.83 -17.30
CA TYR A 153 16.76 2.04 -16.69
C TYR A 153 16.73 1.50 -15.28
N THR A 154 16.11 2.22 -14.36
CA THR A 154 15.99 1.85 -12.95
C THR A 154 14.57 2.08 -12.50
N GLN A 155 13.99 1.13 -11.79
CA GLN A 155 12.78 1.30 -11.00
C GLN A 155 13.13 2.02 -9.70
N ARG A 156 12.40 3.09 -9.39
CA ARG A 156 12.58 3.95 -8.21
C ARG A 156 11.26 4.30 -7.52
N ALA A 157 10.19 4.44 -8.29
CA ALA A 157 8.83 4.62 -7.79
C ALA A 157 8.03 3.33 -7.99
N LEU A 158 7.63 2.70 -6.89
CA LEU A 158 6.91 1.44 -6.89
C LEU A 158 5.43 1.69 -6.60
N PHE A 159 4.58 1.28 -7.54
CA PHE A 159 3.13 1.40 -7.47
C PHE A 159 2.47 0.03 -7.24
N ALA A 160 1.23 0.05 -6.78
CA ALA A 160 0.37 -1.12 -6.78
C ALA A 160 0.10 -1.62 -8.21
N ALA A 161 -0.14 -2.93 -8.36
CA ALA A 161 -0.55 -3.53 -9.62
C ALA A 161 -2.04 -3.89 -9.61
N ARG A 162 -2.68 -3.81 -10.78
CA ARG A 162 -4.09 -4.20 -11.01
C ARG A 162 -4.24 -5.10 -12.23
N LYS A 163 -5.39 -5.78 -12.29
CA LYS A 163 -5.73 -6.82 -13.29
C LYS A 163 -6.55 -6.34 -14.48
N ASP A 164 -6.99 -5.09 -14.48
CA ASP A 164 -7.68 -4.48 -15.61
C ASP A 164 -6.99 -3.18 -16.02
N CYS A 165 -6.82 -3.01 -17.32
CA CYS A 165 -6.59 -1.68 -17.88
C CYS A 165 -7.94 -1.08 -18.22
N SER A 166 -8.18 0.17 -17.80
CA SER A 166 -9.41 0.91 -18.11
C SER A 166 -9.90 0.65 -19.54
N SER A 167 -11.16 0.22 -19.70
CA SER A 167 -11.71 -0.35 -20.94
C SER A 167 -11.56 0.52 -22.18
N ASN A 168 -11.45 1.84 -22.01
CA ASN A 168 -11.35 2.80 -23.12
C ASN A 168 -9.93 2.94 -23.69
N LEU A 169 -8.94 2.21 -23.15
CA LEU A 169 -7.53 2.37 -23.47
C LEU A 169 -6.86 1.10 -24.00
N THR A 170 -7.59 0.01 -24.20
CA THR A 170 -7.01 -1.31 -24.52
C THR A 170 -6.05 -1.29 -25.72
N ASP A 171 -6.39 -0.54 -26.77
CA ASP A 171 -5.59 -0.42 -28.00
C ASP A 171 -4.58 0.74 -27.96
N SER A 172 -4.63 1.55 -26.92
CA SER A 172 -3.71 2.66 -26.72
C SER A 172 -2.37 2.18 -26.19
N ALA A 173 -1.33 3.00 -26.38
CA ALA A 173 -0.02 2.75 -25.78
C ALA A 173 -0.07 2.59 -24.26
N ALA A 174 -1.06 3.17 -23.58
CA ALA A 174 -1.21 3.09 -22.13
C ALA A 174 -1.39 1.64 -21.61
N CYS A 175 -2.07 0.79 -22.38
CA CYS A 175 -2.36 -0.59 -21.97
C CYS A 175 -1.56 -1.62 -22.75
N ALA A 176 -1.37 -1.40 -24.06
CA ALA A 176 -0.82 -2.40 -24.97
C ALA A 176 0.71 -2.50 -24.92
N SER A 177 1.40 -1.43 -24.52
CA SER A 177 2.87 -1.39 -24.43
C SER A 177 3.42 -1.93 -23.11
N VAL A 178 2.53 -2.16 -22.14
CA VAL A 178 2.88 -2.69 -20.82
C VAL A 178 3.38 -4.13 -20.96
N PRO A 179 4.52 -4.50 -20.34
CA PRO A 179 5.04 -5.86 -20.37
C PRO A 179 4.04 -6.89 -19.88
N GLN A 180 4.25 -8.15 -20.26
CA GLN A 180 3.50 -9.25 -19.65
C GLN A 180 3.84 -9.35 -18.17
N SER A 181 2.87 -9.83 -17.37
CA SER A 181 3.08 -10.06 -15.95
C SER A 181 4.19 -11.10 -15.75
N PRO A 182 5.12 -10.88 -14.79
CA PRO A 182 6.16 -11.86 -14.47
C PRO A 182 5.63 -13.07 -13.68
N LEU A 183 4.37 -13.03 -13.24
CA LEU A 183 3.71 -14.15 -12.57
C LEU A 183 3.58 -15.36 -13.51
N PRO A 184 3.52 -16.60 -12.96
CA PRO A 184 3.38 -17.81 -13.75
C PRO A 184 2.26 -17.72 -14.81
N PRO A 185 2.51 -18.10 -16.08
CA PRO A 185 1.55 -17.95 -17.18
C PRO A 185 0.30 -18.83 -17.04
N ASP A 186 0.31 -19.76 -16.10
CA ASP A 186 -0.73 -20.72 -15.77
C ASP A 186 -1.22 -20.58 -14.32
N ILE A 187 -1.02 -19.42 -13.68
CA ILE A 187 -1.42 -19.19 -12.28
C ILE A 187 -2.91 -19.47 -12.00
N TYR A 188 -3.80 -19.25 -12.99
CA TYR A 188 -5.23 -19.65 -12.95
C TYR A 188 -5.53 -20.86 -13.86
N GLY A 189 -4.52 -21.71 -14.09
CA GLY A 189 -4.54 -22.80 -15.04
C GLY A 189 -4.81 -22.35 -16.48
N ALA A 190 -5.55 -23.17 -17.24
CA ALA A 190 -5.86 -22.88 -18.64
C ALA A 190 -6.73 -21.63 -18.86
N LYS A 191 -7.29 -21.03 -17.80
CA LYS A 191 -8.15 -19.83 -17.85
C LYS A 191 -7.38 -18.52 -17.68
N THR A 192 -6.09 -18.59 -17.33
CA THR A 192 -5.21 -17.42 -17.12
C THR A 192 -5.27 -16.47 -18.31
N ASP A 193 -5.50 -15.18 -18.05
CA ASP A 193 -5.59 -14.09 -19.02
C ASP A 193 -6.68 -14.25 -20.10
N LYS A 194 -7.64 -15.18 -19.93
CA LYS A 194 -8.70 -15.44 -20.92
C LYS A 194 -10.08 -14.96 -20.51
N LYS A 195 -10.31 -14.72 -19.22
CA LYS A 195 -11.64 -14.34 -18.70
C LYS A 195 -11.92 -12.87 -19.03
N ARG A 196 -13.06 -12.61 -19.69
CA ARG A 196 -13.42 -11.26 -20.17
C ARG A 196 -13.61 -10.23 -19.06
N ASP A 197 -13.98 -10.66 -17.85
CA ASP A 197 -14.22 -9.77 -16.72
C ASP A 197 -12.94 -9.28 -16.03
N GLY A 198 -11.78 -9.81 -16.40
CA GLY A 198 -10.46 -9.47 -15.84
C GLY A 198 -10.12 -10.13 -14.51
N THR A 199 -11.00 -10.95 -13.92
CA THR A 199 -10.76 -11.53 -12.58
C THR A 199 -9.66 -12.60 -12.58
N LEU A 200 -9.52 -13.35 -13.68
CA LEU A 200 -8.46 -14.37 -13.86
C LEU A 200 -7.29 -13.84 -14.71
N THR A 201 -7.06 -12.54 -14.68
CA THR A 201 -5.95 -11.89 -15.38
C THR A 201 -4.80 -11.66 -14.41
N ARG A 202 -3.57 -11.90 -14.88
CA ARG A 202 -2.38 -11.57 -14.10
C ARG A 202 -2.23 -10.04 -14.01
N PRO A 203 -2.03 -9.48 -12.81
CA PRO A 203 -1.84 -8.04 -12.66
C PRO A 203 -0.61 -7.57 -13.42
N ARG A 204 -0.75 -6.47 -14.14
CA ARG A 204 0.35 -5.83 -14.87
C ARG A 204 0.14 -4.35 -15.16
N TRP A 205 -1.05 -3.81 -14.88
CA TRP A 205 -1.32 -2.39 -15.05
C TRP A 205 -1.14 -1.67 -13.73
N ILE A 206 -0.86 -0.37 -13.81
CA ILE A 206 -0.61 0.48 -12.64
C ILE A 206 -1.90 0.76 -11.88
N GLU A 207 -1.82 0.83 -10.55
CA GLU A 207 -2.87 1.32 -9.67
C GLU A 207 -2.34 2.52 -8.87
N SER A 208 -3.08 3.63 -8.87
CA SER A 208 -2.60 4.91 -8.33
C SER A 208 -2.83 5.07 -6.83
N GLY A 209 -3.57 4.16 -6.18
CA GLY A 209 -3.97 4.30 -4.78
C GLY A 209 -2.83 4.22 -3.75
N ALA A 210 -1.67 3.70 -4.14
CA ALA A 210 -0.46 3.71 -3.32
C ALA A 210 0.80 3.77 -4.18
N VAL A 211 1.77 4.60 -3.76
CA VAL A 211 3.10 4.66 -4.36
C VAL A 211 4.16 4.89 -3.29
N MET A 212 5.31 4.24 -3.46
CA MET A 212 6.47 4.39 -2.58
C MET A 212 7.75 4.65 -3.38
N GLY A 213 8.55 5.62 -2.94
CA GLY A 213 9.77 6.04 -3.61
C GLY A 213 10.50 7.16 -2.86
N GLN A 214 11.72 7.50 -3.27
CA GLN A 214 12.41 8.67 -2.72
C GLN A 214 11.73 9.97 -3.18
N THR A 215 11.71 11.00 -2.34
CA THR A 215 11.11 12.30 -2.65
C THR A 215 11.59 12.86 -3.99
N SER A 216 12.90 12.79 -4.27
CA SER A 216 13.49 13.27 -5.52
C SER A 216 13.02 12.54 -6.77
N ASP A 217 12.62 11.27 -6.66
CA ASP A 217 12.13 10.48 -7.78
C ASP A 217 10.62 10.66 -8.01
N LEU A 218 9.86 10.97 -6.94
CA LEU A 218 8.42 11.20 -7.02
C LEU A 218 8.06 12.61 -7.53
N ILE A 219 8.86 13.63 -7.24
CA ILE A 219 8.59 15.00 -7.70
C ILE A 219 8.41 15.09 -9.22
N PRO A 220 9.33 14.58 -10.08
CA PRO A 220 9.17 14.63 -11.53
C PRO A 220 7.94 13.89 -12.04
N ILE A 221 7.54 12.81 -11.37
CA ILE A 221 6.32 12.07 -11.69
C ILE A 221 5.10 12.97 -11.48
N TYR A 222 4.96 13.59 -10.31
CA TYR A 222 3.82 14.44 -10.00
C TYR A 222 3.82 15.77 -10.75
N GLU A 223 5.00 16.32 -11.11
CA GLU A 223 5.10 17.45 -12.05
C GLU A 223 4.45 17.11 -13.39
N ARG A 224 4.79 15.96 -13.95
CA ARG A 224 4.25 15.48 -15.23
C ARG A 224 2.75 15.22 -15.14
N VAL A 225 2.29 14.61 -14.04
CA VAL A 225 0.86 14.38 -13.79
C VAL A 225 0.11 15.71 -13.76
N LEU A 226 0.59 16.68 -12.98
CA LEU A 226 -0.06 17.99 -12.87
C LEU A 226 -0.11 18.73 -14.22
N GLU A 227 0.98 18.65 -14.99
CA GLU A 227 1.06 19.23 -16.33
C GLU A 227 -0.02 18.66 -17.26
N GLU A 228 -0.18 17.34 -17.31
CA GLU A 228 -1.20 16.67 -18.13
C GLU A 228 -2.63 16.97 -17.64
N MET A 229 -2.84 17.01 -16.33
CA MET A 229 -4.12 17.40 -15.73
C MET A 229 -4.51 18.84 -16.10
N LYS A 230 -3.56 19.78 -16.05
CA LYS A 230 -3.80 21.19 -16.41
C LYS A 230 -4.05 21.39 -17.91
N LYS A 231 -3.48 20.55 -18.79
CA LYS A 231 -3.78 20.57 -20.24
C LYS A 231 -5.23 20.17 -20.54
N GLN A 232 -5.77 19.20 -19.80
CA GLN A 232 -7.16 18.74 -19.97
C GLN A 232 -7.89 18.62 -18.63
N PRO A 233 -8.26 19.73 -17.96
CA PRO A 233 -8.88 19.69 -16.63
C PRO A 233 -10.20 18.91 -16.62
N LEU A 234 -10.96 18.98 -17.72
CA LEU A 234 -12.21 18.23 -17.91
C LEU A 234 -12.02 16.71 -18.06
N ARG A 235 -10.78 16.22 -18.18
CA ARG A 235 -10.42 14.80 -18.19
C ARG A 235 -9.43 14.43 -17.08
N ALA A 236 -9.25 15.31 -16.09
CA ALA A 236 -8.37 15.08 -14.96
C ALA A 236 -8.79 13.82 -14.19
N ASN A 237 -7.96 12.78 -14.29
CA ASN A 237 -8.10 11.50 -13.61
C ASN A 237 -6.68 10.96 -13.39
N GLU A 238 -6.25 10.91 -12.12
CA GLU A 238 -4.90 10.49 -11.72
C GLU A 238 -4.57 9.10 -12.27
N GLN A 239 -5.45 8.11 -12.03
CA GLN A 239 -5.29 6.74 -12.52
C GLN A 239 -5.07 6.67 -14.04
N LEU A 240 -5.84 7.44 -14.82
CA LEU A 240 -5.70 7.49 -16.27
C LEU A 240 -4.33 8.03 -16.70
N ILE A 241 -3.87 9.10 -16.05
CA ILE A 241 -2.61 9.75 -16.40
C ILE A 241 -1.41 8.88 -16.02
N PHE A 242 -1.43 8.28 -14.82
CA PHE A 242 -0.43 7.29 -14.44
C PHE A 242 -0.38 6.11 -15.41
N THR A 243 -1.53 5.61 -15.86
CA THR A 243 -1.61 4.53 -16.87
C THR A 243 -0.96 4.96 -18.18
N ASN A 244 -1.23 6.17 -18.66
CA ASN A 244 -0.62 6.72 -19.87
C ASN A 244 0.90 6.90 -19.72
N MET A 245 1.37 7.44 -18.59
CA MET A 245 2.79 7.65 -18.31
C MET A 245 3.55 6.33 -18.24
N PHE A 246 3.02 5.35 -17.49
CA PHE A 246 3.64 4.03 -17.38
C PHE A 246 3.71 3.31 -18.72
N GLY A 247 2.64 3.33 -19.51
CA GLY A 247 2.68 2.78 -20.87
C GLY A 247 3.66 3.51 -21.79
N ALA A 248 3.72 4.86 -21.74
CA ALA A 248 4.69 5.60 -22.54
C ALA A 248 6.14 5.26 -22.18
N GLN A 249 6.44 5.08 -20.89
CA GLN A 249 7.74 4.63 -20.40
C GLN A 249 8.10 3.24 -20.96
N GLU A 250 7.22 2.25 -20.79
CA GLU A 250 7.47 0.89 -21.24
C GLU A 250 7.56 0.77 -22.77
N TYR A 251 6.76 1.55 -23.50
CA TYR A 251 6.89 1.66 -24.95
C TYR A 251 8.27 2.18 -25.34
N SER A 252 8.74 3.25 -24.68
CA SER A 252 10.06 3.83 -24.94
C SER A 252 11.18 2.81 -24.71
N ARG A 253 11.13 2.09 -23.58
CA ARG A 253 12.07 1.00 -23.25
C ARG A 253 12.08 -0.09 -24.32
N GLU A 254 10.91 -0.54 -24.77
CA GLU A 254 10.79 -1.61 -25.78
C GLU A 254 11.30 -1.18 -27.17
N ILE A 255 11.04 0.07 -27.58
CA ILE A 255 11.57 0.60 -28.84
C ILE A 255 13.10 0.71 -28.80
N GLU A 256 13.69 1.13 -27.68
CA GLU A 256 15.15 1.15 -27.54
C GLU A 256 15.74 -0.27 -27.51
N ARG A 257 15.09 -1.22 -26.83
CA ARG A 257 15.49 -2.63 -26.84
C ARG A 257 15.57 -3.18 -28.26
N ARG A 258 14.53 -2.98 -29.07
CA ARG A 258 14.49 -3.44 -30.47
C ARG A 258 15.60 -2.88 -31.34
N LYS A 259 16.05 -1.65 -31.05
CA LYS A 259 17.19 -1.04 -31.77
C LYS A 259 18.54 -1.61 -31.36
N THR A 260 18.64 -2.19 -30.17
CA THR A 260 19.91 -2.60 -29.55
C THR A 260 20.08 -4.12 -29.47
N VAL A 261 18.98 -4.88 -29.52
CA VAL A 261 19.00 -6.34 -29.46
C VAL A 261 19.49 -6.94 -30.77
N SER A 262 20.34 -7.96 -30.66
CA SER A 262 20.75 -8.79 -31.79
C SER A 262 19.57 -9.64 -32.28
N PRO A 263 19.26 -9.64 -33.59
CA PRO A 263 18.18 -10.46 -34.16
C PRO A 263 18.31 -11.95 -33.86
N PHE A 264 19.55 -12.47 -33.79
CA PHE A 264 19.81 -13.87 -33.45
C PHE A 264 19.47 -14.18 -31.99
N LYS A 265 19.83 -13.27 -31.06
CA LYS A 265 19.48 -13.43 -29.64
C LYS A 265 17.98 -13.39 -29.44
N GLU A 266 17.28 -12.49 -30.13
CA GLU A 266 15.82 -12.40 -30.07
C GLU A 266 15.14 -13.67 -30.59
N TRP A 267 15.57 -14.17 -31.75
CA TRP A 267 15.08 -15.44 -32.29
C TRP A 267 15.33 -16.62 -31.34
N LEU A 268 16.51 -16.71 -30.72
CA LEU A 268 16.83 -17.78 -29.76
C LEU A 268 15.95 -17.71 -28.51
N TRP A 269 15.71 -16.50 -28.00
CA TRP A 269 14.87 -16.28 -26.80
C TRP A 269 13.40 -16.58 -27.09
N ASP A 270 12.93 -16.24 -28.29
CA ASP A 270 11.58 -16.59 -28.76
C ASP A 270 11.42 -18.11 -28.91
N TYR A 271 12.39 -18.77 -29.55
CA TYR A 271 12.40 -20.23 -29.70
C TYR A 271 12.40 -20.96 -28.35
N MET A 272 13.10 -20.44 -27.34
CA MET A 272 13.12 -20.99 -25.99
C MET A 272 11.94 -20.54 -25.11
N GLY A 273 11.02 -19.70 -25.62
CA GLY A 273 9.84 -19.23 -24.88
C GLY A 273 10.15 -18.28 -23.71
N ILE A 274 11.36 -17.69 -23.68
CA ILE A 274 11.83 -16.75 -22.64
C ILE A 274 11.80 -15.29 -23.10
N LEU A 275 11.19 -15.01 -24.25
CA LEU A 275 11.13 -13.68 -24.81
C LEU A 275 10.18 -12.77 -24.01
N GLU A 276 10.76 -11.81 -23.29
CA GLU A 276 10.01 -10.76 -22.59
C GLU A 276 9.74 -9.52 -23.47
N ALA A 277 9.46 -9.71 -24.76
CA ALA A 277 9.19 -8.61 -25.68
C ALA A 277 7.71 -8.22 -25.62
N THR A 278 7.44 -6.91 -25.55
CA THR A 278 6.07 -6.42 -25.71
C THR A 278 5.76 -6.19 -27.18
N ASN A 279 4.56 -6.59 -27.62
CA ASN A 279 4.14 -6.34 -28.99
C ASN A 279 3.69 -4.88 -29.18
N VAL A 280 4.65 -4.02 -29.51
CA VAL A 280 4.41 -2.59 -29.77
C VAL A 280 4.13 -2.26 -31.24
N THR A 281 4.11 -3.25 -32.15
CA THR A 281 4.02 -3.02 -33.61
C THR A 281 2.70 -2.42 -34.08
N LYS A 282 1.60 -2.72 -33.39
CA LYS A 282 0.25 -2.25 -33.74
C LYS A 282 -0.24 -1.10 -32.84
N VAL A 283 0.64 -0.59 -31.98
CA VAL A 283 0.28 0.38 -30.94
C VAL A 283 0.43 1.80 -31.49
N ARG A 284 -0.65 2.58 -31.45
CA ARG A 284 -0.59 4.02 -31.77
C ARG A 284 -0.14 4.80 -30.54
N ALA A 285 1.16 5.04 -30.41
CA ALA A 285 1.74 5.87 -29.36
C ALA A 285 2.01 7.30 -29.88
N HIS A 286 1.41 8.32 -29.25
CA HIS A 286 1.80 9.72 -29.47
C HIS A 286 2.99 10.04 -28.58
N ILE A 287 4.18 9.69 -29.02
CA ILE A 287 5.42 10.04 -28.31
C ILE A 287 5.94 11.34 -28.88
N GLN A 288 5.94 12.39 -28.07
CA GLN A 288 6.54 13.66 -28.43
C GLN A 288 8.07 13.50 -28.44
N PRO A 289 8.75 13.71 -29.58
CA PRO A 289 10.20 13.68 -29.65
C PRO A 289 10.79 14.74 -28.70
N GLY A 290 11.77 14.34 -27.89
CA GLY A 290 12.44 15.23 -26.92
C GLY A 290 11.75 15.35 -25.55
N ALA A 291 10.54 14.82 -25.37
CA ALA A 291 9.90 14.79 -24.05
C ALA A 291 10.51 13.69 -23.14
N GLN A 292 10.44 13.91 -21.82
CA GLN A 292 10.84 12.92 -20.83
C GLN A 292 9.78 11.82 -20.72
N HIS A 293 10.19 10.57 -20.92
CA HIS A 293 9.30 9.39 -20.84
C HIS A 293 9.78 8.36 -19.81
N GLU A 294 11.00 8.50 -19.29
CA GLU A 294 11.56 7.62 -18.26
C GLU A 294 11.45 8.29 -16.88
N PHE A 295 10.63 7.70 -16.02
CA PHE A 295 10.33 8.19 -14.67
C PHE A 295 10.69 7.16 -13.59
N GLY A 296 11.26 6.02 -13.95
CA GLY A 296 11.56 4.94 -13.01
C GLY A 296 10.32 4.34 -12.36
N MET A 297 9.16 4.43 -13.01
CA MET A 297 7.92 3.82 -12.51
C MET A 297 7.99 2.30 -12.64
N GLY A 298 7.48 1.58 -11.64
CA GLY A 298 7.35 0.13 -11.66
C GLY A 298 6.24 -0.37 -10.75
N LEU A 299 6.02 -1.69 -10.75
CA LEU A 299 4.83 -2.30 -10.15
C LEU A 299 5.17 -3.41 -9.16
N ASP A 300 4.39 -3.47 -8.09
CA ASP A 300 4.31 -4.62 -7.19
C ASP A 300 3.38 -5.68 -7.79
N TYR A 301 3.92 -6.48 -8.70
CA TYR A 301 3.16 -7.52 -9.42
C TYR A 301 2.61 -8.62 -8.51
N GLU A 302 3.30 -8.90 -7.40
CA GLU A 302 2.96 -10.00 -6.49
C GLU A 302 2.01 -9.56 -5.37
N GLY A 303 1.76 -8.26 -5.22
CA GLY A 303 0.90 -7.72 -4.15
C GLY A 303 1.51 -7.88 -2.76
N GLN A 304 2.84 -7.83 -2.64
CA GLN A 304 3.54 -7.99 -1.36
C GLN A 304 3.48 -6.74 -0.48
N LEU A 305 3.50 -5.55 -1.11
CA LEU A 305 3.39 -4.25 -0.45
C LEU A 305 1.96 -3.75 -0.55
N PHE A 306 1.43 -3.71 -1.77
CA PHE A 306 0.17 -3.05 -2.08
C PHE A 306 -0.77 -4.00 -2.81
N LEU A 307 -1.85 -4.39 -2.14
CA LEU A 307 -2.89 -5.20 -2.76
C LEU A 307 -4.13 -4.36 -3.07
N SER A 308 -4.49 -4.27 -4.35
CA SER A 308 -5.76 -3.68 -4.77
C SER A 308 -6.85 -4.74 -4.80
N THR A 309 -7.98 -4.48 -4.15
CA THR A 309 -9.13 -5.42 -4.15
C THR A 309 -9.84 -5.49 -5.50
N ARG A 310 -9.67 -4.48 -6.35
CA ARG A 310 -10.32 -4.39 -7.66
C ARG A 310 -10.02 -5.62 -8.52
N LYS A 311 -11.05 -6.41 -8.83
CA LYS A 311 -10.94 -7.68 -9.59
C LYS A 311 -10.07 -8.75 -8.92
N THR A 312 -9.69 -8.54 -7.66
CA THR A 312 -8.82 -9.44 -6.89
C THR A 312 -9.54 -10.00 -5.66
N LEU A 313 -10.76 -9.54 -5.33
CA LEU A 313 -11.52 -10.06 -4.18
C LEU A 313 -11.62 -11.57 -4.16
N GLY A 314 -11.92 -12.21 -5.30
CA GLY A 314 -12.01 -13.68 -5.38
C GLY A 314 -10.71 -14.43 -5.10
N ASP A 315 -9.57 -13.73 -5.01
CA ASP A 315 -8.26 -14.29 -4.69
C ASP A 315 -7.74 -13.86 -3.32
N ILE A 316 -8.60 -13.21 -2.52
CA ILE A 316 -8.28 -12.76 -1.18
C ILE A 316 -8.92 -13.70 -0.18
N GLU A 317 -8.10 -14.24 0.71
CA GLU A 317 -8.54 -15.08 1.82
C GLU A 317 -7.97 -14.57 3.15
N TRP A 318 -8.72 -14.75 4.22
CA TRP A 318 -8.28 -14.44 5.59
C TRP A 318 -7.75 -15.71 6.24
N LEU A 319 -6.43 -15.85 6.28
CA LEU A 319 -5.78 -17.08 6.71
C LEU A 319 -5.16 -16.94 8.09
N ARG A 320 -5.39 -17.96 8.93
CA ARG A 320 -4.61 -18.20 10.15
C ARG A 320 -3.66 -19.34 9.85
N TYR A 321 -2.38 -19.03 9.73
CA TYR A 321 -1.37 -20.00 9.27
C TYR A 321 -1.14 -21.15 10.25
N ARG A 322 -1.47 -20.98 11.54
CA ARG A 322 -1.51 -22.09 12.51
C ARG A 322 -2.52 -23.17 12.12
N ASP A 323 -3.64 -22.82 11.48
CA ASP A 323 -4.63 -23.78 11.00
C ASP A 323 -4.23 -24.34 9.63
N SER A 324 -3.30 -25.29 9.65
CA SER A 324 -2.79 -25.94 8.44
C SER A 324 -3.88 -26.68 7.65
N ARG A 325 -4.97 -27.10 8.30
CA ARG A 325 -6.11 -27.76 7.63
C ARG A 325 -6.91 -26.75 6.82
N LYS A 326 -7.25 -25.59 7.40
CA LYS A 326 -7.95 -24.53 6.67
C LYS A 326 -7.08 -24.01 5.53
N VAL A 327 -5.80 -23.73 5.77
CA VAL A 327 -4.85 -23.30 4.73
C VAL A 327 -4.79 -24.31 3.58
N SER A 328 -4.65 -25.60 3.88
CA SER A 328 -4.63 -26.66 2.85
C SER A 328 -5.96 -26.75 2.09
N SER A 329 -7.09 -26.57 2.78
CA SER A 329 -8.42 -26.60 2.15
C SER A 329 -8.60 -25.44 1.17
N VAL A 330 -8.18 -24.23 1.53
CA VAL A 330 -8.18 -23.05 0.66
C VAL A 330 -7.29 -23.27 -0.56
N GLN A 331 -6.09 -23.83 -0.35
CA GLN A 331 -5.17 -24.14 -1.44
C GLN A 331 -5.82 -25.08 -2.48
N ILE A 332 -6.53 -26.11 -2.02
CA ILE A 332 -7.25 -27.06 -2.89
C ILE A 332 -8.44 -26.38 -3.57
N GLN A 333 -9.25 -25.61 -2.82
CA GLN A 333 -10.45 -24.94 -3.33
C GLN A 333 -10.12 -23.99 -4.48
N HIS A 334 -9.02 -23.25 -4.37
CA HIS A 334 -8.58 -22.28 -5.38
C HIS A 334 -7.67 -22.89 -6.44
N GLY A 335 -7.40 -24.20 -6.38
CA GLY A 335 -6.59 -24.91 -7.37
C GLY A 335 -5.13 -24.47 -7.41
N ILE A 336 -4.59 -23.97 -6.29
CA ILE A 336 -3.21 -23.50 -6.19
C ILE A 336 -2.26 -24.72 -6.21
N PRO A 337 -1.23 -24.74 -7.06
CA PRO A 337 -0.28 -25.85 -7.15
C PRO A 337 0.36 -26.18 -5.80
N ARG A 338 0.69 -27.45 -5.55
CA ARG A 338 1.29 -27.89 -4.27
C ARG A 338 2.69 -27.34 -4.05
N GLU A 339 3.35 -26.94 -5.13
CA GLU A 339 4.65 -26.30 -5.20
C GLU A 339 4.61 -24.89 -4.58
N VAL A 340 3.48 -24.20 -4.71
CA VAL A 340 3.23 -22.90 -4.08
C VAL A 340 2.45 -23.15 -2.80
N ARG A 341 3.17 -23.39 -1.70
CA ARG A 341 2.54 -23.55 -0.38
C ARG A 341 2.10 -22.20 0.17
N LEU A 342 0.87 -22.13 0.66
CA LEU A 342 0.34 -20.98 1.39
C LEU A 342 0.91 -20.95 2.81
N ASN A 343 2.21 -20.71 2.95
CA ASN A 343 2.88 -20.56 4.23
C ASN A 343 2.95 -19.07 4.62
N LEU A 344 3.08 -18.80 5.92
CA LEU A 344 3.35 -17.46 6.39
C LEU A 344 4.73 -17.02 5.84
N PRO A 345 4.84 -15.84 5.19
CA PRO A 345 6.13 -15.34 4.74
C PRO A 345 7.12 -15.22 5.90
N LEU A 346 8.37 -15.64 5.66
CA LEU A 346 9.41 -15.72 6.70
C LEU A 346 9.70 -14.37 7.36
N ASP A 347 9.62 -13.29 6.60
CA ASP A 347 9.81 -11.92 7.07
C ASP A 347 8.71 -11.47 8.04
N VAL A 348 7.50 -12.04 7.95
CA VAL A 348 6.40 -11.83 8.91
C VAL A 348 6.52 -12.79 10.09
N GLU A 349 6.81 -14.07 9.82
CA GLU A 349 6.95 -15.09 10.85
C GLU A 349 8.07 -14.77 11.86
N GLN A 350 9.20 -14.27 11.36
CA GLN A 350 10.38 -13.92 12.15
C GLN A 350 10.35 -12.48 12.67
N ASN A 351 9.28 -11.73 12.38
CA ASN A 351 9.20 -10.33 12.77
C ASN A 351 9.09 -10.17 14.29
N GLU A 352 10.01 -9.41 14.88
CA GLU A 352 10.04 -9.16 16.33
C GLU A 352 8.94 -8.20 16.81
N LEU A 353 8.36 -7.37 15.93
CA LEU A 353 7.25 -6.46 16.22
C LEU A 353 5.93 -7.21 16.27
N ASN A 354 5.76 -8.00 17.32
CA ASN A 354 4.44 -8.47 17.69
C ASN A 354 3.62 -7.31 18.29
N PRO A 355 2.49 -6.91 17.67
CA PRO A 355 1.71 -5.73 18.06
C PRO A 355 1.06 -5.85 19.46
N PHE A 356 0.94 -7.06 20.00
CA PHE A 356 0.44 -7.29 21.35
C PHE A 356 1.51 -7.18 22.44
N THR A 357 2.77 -6.92 22.06
CA THR A 357 3.85 -6.73 23.03
C THR A 357 3.60 -5.48 23.85
N LYS A 358 3.43 -5.63 25.17
CA LYS A 358 3.29 -4.50 26.08
C LYS A 358 4.61 -3.74 26.14
N VAL A 359 4.59 -2.47 25.76
CA VAL A 359 5.77 -1.61 25.76
C VAL A 359 5.94 -0.94 27.13
N LYS A 360 7.18 -0.62 27.49
CA LYS A 360 7.46 0.20 28.68
C LYS A 360 6.72 1.55 28.56
N LEU A 361 5.99 1.90 29.61
CA LEU A 361 5.21 3.14 29.69
C LEU A 361 6.15 4.35 29.67
N SER A 362 5.84 5.37 28.87
CA SER A 362 6.56 6.63 28.96
C SER A 362 6.14 7.41 30.21
N ASN A 363 7.10 7.77 31.06
CA ASN A 363 6.87 8.62 32.22
C ASN A 363 6.59 10.09 31.84
N SER A 364 6.79 10.48 30.58
CA SER A 364 6.79 11.89 30.14
C SER A 364 5.52 12.33 29.39
N LEU A 365 4.62 11.42 29.01
CA LEU A 365 3.40 11.80 28.31
C LEU A 365 2.22 11.86 29.28
N SER A 366 1.73 13.08 29.53
CA SER A 366 0.42 13.34 30.14
C SER A 366 -0.69 12.86 29.19
N SER A 367 -0.88 11.55 29.07
CA SER A 367 -1.95 10.98 28.24
C SER A 367 -3.27 11.05 29.00
N LYS A 368 -4.32 11.63 28.39
CA LYS A 368 -5.69 11.54 28.90
C LYS A 368 -6.17 10.08 29.03
N THR A 369 -5.54 9.16 28.30
CA THR A 369 -5.79 7.72 28.43
C THR A 369 -4.99 7.14 29.59
N ALA A 370 -5.45 7.38 30.83
CA ALA A 370 -4.86 6.76 32.01
C ALA A 370 -4.88 5.22 31.89
N ASN A 371 -3.93 4.52 32.50
CA ASN A 371 -3.92 3.05 32.46
C ASN A 371 -5.18 2.48 33.13
N MET A 372 -6.02 1.78 32.36
CA MET A 372 -7.30 1.24 32.80
C MET A 372 -7.33 -0.25 32.50
N THR A 373 -7.25 -1.07 33.56
CA THR A 373 -7.16 -2.54 33.47
C THR A 373 -8.38 -3.21 32.83
N SER A 374 -9.54 -2.52 32.78
CA SER A 374 -10.76 -3.00 32.15
C SER A 374 -10.79 -2.79 30.63
N ILE A 375 -10.07 -1.78 30.11
CA ILE A 375 -10.05 -1.39 28.69
C ILE A 375 -8.77 -1.86 28.00
N ASP A 376 -7.63 -1.76 28.68
CA ASP A 376 -6.29 -2.03 28.13
C ASP A 376 -5.94 -3.53 28.12
N VAL A 377 -6.91 -4.35 27.70
CA VAL A 377 -6.81 -5.81 27.68
C VAL A 377 -6.32 -6.26 26.32
N LEU A 378 -5.09 -6.79 26.29
CA LEU A 378 -4.48 -7.34 25.09
C LEU A 378 -4.20 -8.84 25.28
N PRO A 379 -4.29 -9.65 24.22
CA PRO A 379 -3.80 -11.03 24.19
C PRO A 379 -2.36 -11.15 24.69
N PRO A 380 -1.98 -12.27 25.33
CA PRO A 380 -0.61 -12.51 25.73
C PRO A 380 0.31 -12.67 24.51
N SER A 381 1.24 -11.75 24.31
CA SER A 381 2.13 -11.72 23.14
C SER A 381 3.02 -12.97 22.98
N TRP A 382 3.34 -13.66 24.08
CA TRP A 382 4.16 -14.88 24.06
C TRP A 382 3.44 -16.12 23.51
N ASN A 383 2.10 -16.11 23.47
CA ASN A 383 1.29 -17.21 22.94
C ASN A 383 0.54 -16.83 21.66
N PHE A 384 0.56 -15.55 21.30
CA PHE A 384 -0.24 -15.01 20.22
C PHE A 384 0.68 -14.33 19.20
N THR A 385 1.06 -15.08 18.17
CA THR A 385 2.04 -14.71 17.14
C THR A 385 1.36 -14.35 15.82
N TRP A 386 2.12 -13.91 14.81
CA TRP A 386 1.57 -13.67 13.46
C TRP A 386 0.88 -14.91 12.85
N ASN A 387 1.29 -16.12 13.23
CA ASN A 387 0.64 -17.37 12.79
C ASN A 387 -0.81 -17.53 13.30
N ASP A 388 -1.17 -16.82 14.38
CA ASP A 388 -2.49 -16.89 15.01
C ASP A 388 -3.49 -15.89 14.43
N LEU A 389 -2.98 -14.86 13.74
CA LEU A 389 -3.78 -13.76 13.24
C LEU A 389 -4.46 -14.11 11.91
N PRO A 390 -5.72 -13.70 11.70
CA PRO A 390 -6.34 -13.78 10.39
C PRO A 390 -5.70 -12.70 9.49
N LEU A 391 -4.76 -13.09 8.64
CA LEU A 391 -4.08 -12.18 7.72
C LEU A 391 -4.71 -12.30 6.33
N VAL A 392 -5.03 -11.15 5.72
CA VAL A 392 -5.33 -11.07 4.29
C VAL A 392 -4.15 -11.66 3.54
N THR A 393 -4.45 -12.63 2.69
CA THR A 393 -3.49 -13.33 1.85
C THR A 393 -3.97 -13.29 0.41
N TYR A 394 -3.11 -12.83 -0.50
CA TYR A 394 -3.32 -12.96 -1.93
C TYR A 394 -2.85 -14.36 -2.35
N ILE A 395 -3.82 -15.27 -2.45
CA ILE A 395 -3.55 -16.71 -2.52
C ILE A 395 -2.78 -17.13 -3.77
N GLN A 396 -2.92 -16.39 -4.87
CA GLN A 396 -2.28 -16.73 -6.15
C GLN A 396 -0.76 -16.57 -6.09
N THR A 397 -0.27 -15.64 -5.28
CA THR A 397 1.16 -15.37 -5.08
C THR A 397 1.66 -15.82 -3.71
N ALA A 398 0.77 -16.37 -2.87
CA ALA A 398 1.00 -16.61 -1.45
C ALA A 398 1.48 -15.38 -0.66
N ALA A 399 1.24 -14.17 -1.19
CA ALA A 399 1.71 -12.94 -0.57
C ALA A 399 0.75 -12.48 0.54
N VAL A 400 1.29 -12.06 1.67
CA VAL A 400 0.54 -11.37 2.73
C VAL A 400 0.82 -9.87 2.58
N PRO A 401 -0.06 -9.05 1.98
CA PRO A 401 0.23 -7.63 1.74
C PRO A 401 0.46 -6.83 3.02
N ALA A 402 1.32 -5.81 2.92
CA ALA A 402 1.48 -4.82 3.98
C ALA A 402 0.34 -3.81 4.03
N LEU A 403 -0.18 -3.40 2.87
CA LEU A 403 -1.32 -2.50 2.71
C LEU A 403 -2.35 -3.12 1.79
N ILE A 404 -3.62 -2.97 2.16
CA ILE A 404 -4.76 -3.27 1.31
C ILE A 404 -5.42 -1.97 0.89
N HIS A 405 -5.52 -1.77 -0.41
CA HIS A 405 -6.28 -0.69 -1.02
C HIS A 405 -7.60 -1.24 -1.56
N THR A 406 -8.70 -0.84 -0.92
CA THR A 406 -10.07 -1.25 -1.25
C THR A 406 -10.70 -0.42 -2.38
N GLY A 407 -9.85 0.19 -3.22
CA GLY A 407 -10.25 1.03 -4.34
C GLY A 407 -11.09 0.29 -5.37
N GLY A 408 -12.21 0.87 -5.76
CA GLY A 408 -13.13 0.33 -6.78
C GLY A 408 -14.34 -0.44 -6.24
N GLU A 409 -14.35 -0.84 -4.97
CA GLU A 409 -15.44 -1.63 -4.36
C GLU A 409 -15.79 -1.10 -2.97
N THR A 410 -16.57 -0.01 -2.91
CA THR A 410 -16.90 0.70 -1.66
C THR A 410 -17.61 -0.18 -0.62
N ASN A 411 -18.32 -1.21 -1.08
CA ASN A 411 -19.14 -2.08 -0.26
C ASN A 411 -18.32 -2.96 0.68
N VAL A 412 -17.06 -3.25 0.34
CA VAL A 412 -16.20 -4.13 1.16
C VAL A 412 -15.38 -3.38 2.20
N ARG A 413 -15.33 -2.04 2.15
CA ARG A 413 -14.50 -1.21 3.06
C ARG A 413 -14.77 -1.49 4.53
N GLN A 414 -16.06 -1.57 4.89
CA GLN A 414 -16.45 -1.88 6.26
C GLN A 414 -16.07 -3.31 6.65
N THR A 415 -16.34 -4.27 5.77
CA THR A 415 -16.01 -5.69 6.01
C THR A 415 -14.51 -5.90 6.21
N PHE A 416 -13.66 -5.28 5.38
CA PHE A 416 -12.20 -5.37 5.52
C PHE A 416 -11.72 -4.75 6.84
N TRP A 417 -12.29 -3.62 7.25
CA TRP A 417 -11.98 -3.00 8.55
C TRP A 417 -12.36 -3.93 9.70
N LEU A 418 -13.61 -4.40 9.74
CA LEU A 418 -14.12 -5.26 10.82
C LEU A 418 -13.37 -6.61 10.89
N ASN A 419 -12.93 -7.13 9.75
CA ASN A 419 -12.19 -8.40 9.67
C ASN A 419 -10.70 -8.26 9.95
N SER A 420 -10.17 -7.03 10.00
CA SER A 420 -8.76 -6.80 10.29
C SER A 420 -8.40 -7.38 11.67
N TRP A 421 -7.25 -8.07 11.74
CA TRP A 421 -6.86 -8.82 12.95
C TRP A 421 -6.80 -7.95 14.21
N PHE A 422 -6.53 -6.64 14.09
CA PHE A 422 -6.45 -5.72 15.22
C PHE A 422 -7.82 -5.16 15.65
N HIS A 423 -8.87 -5.26 14.82
CA HIS A 423 -10.14 -4.58 15.06
C HIS A 423 -10.74 -4.85 16.45
N PRO A 424 -10.83 -6.11 16.94
CA PRO A 424 -11.37 -6.40 18.27
C PRO A 424 -10.61 -5.72 19.42
N TRP A 425 -9.34 -5.38 19.20
CA TRP A 425 -8.45 -4.76 20.18
C TRP A 425 -8.03 -3.35 19.79
N ALA A 426 -8.65 -2.74 18.77
CA ALA A 426 -8.16 -1.52 18.15
C ALA A 426 -7.99 -0.38 19.15
N ARG A 427 -8.97 -0.19 20.05
CA ARG A 427 -8.87 0.82 21.12
C ARG A 427 -7.72 0.54 22.07
N ALA A 428 -7.61 -0.69 22.57
CA ALA A 428 -6.57 -1.08 23.52
C ALA A 428 -5.16 -0.97 22.90
N LEU A 429 -5.00 -1.40 21.64
CA LEU A 429 -3.76 -1.29 20.88
C LEU A 429 -3.39 0.18 20.62
N LEU A 430 -4.34 1.01 20.23
CA LEU A 430 -4.11 2.44 20.02
C LEU A 430 -3.71 3.14 21.33
N ARG A 431 -4.39 2.84 22.45
CA ARG A 431 -4.01 3.36 23.77
C ARG A 431 -2.61 2.90 24.16
N ASN A 432 -2.26 1.65 23.91
CA ASN A 432 -0.90 1.13 24.13
C ASN A 432 0.14 1.91 23.29
N TYR A 433 -0.14 2.16 22.01
CA TYR A 433 0.73 2.94 21.13
C TYR A 433 0.93 4.38 21.63
N VAL A 434 -0.14 5.11 21.94
CA VAL A 434 -0.06 6.52 22.39
C VAL A 434 0.74 6.65 23.69
N ARG A 435 0.66 5.66 24.59
CA ARG A 435 1.33 5.65 25.88
C ARG A 435 2.78 5.14 25.84
N SER A 436 3.14 4.38 24.81
CA SER A 436 4.45 3.75 24.77
C SER A 436 5.56 4.78 24.59
N ALA A 437 6.68 4.58 25.29
CA ALA A 437 7.88 5.37 25.04
C ALA A 437 8.32 5.21 23.58
N PRO A 438 8.96 6.24 22.97
CA PRO A 438 9.69 6.04 21.73
C PRO A 438 10.65 4.87 21.91
N LYS A 439 10.57 3.85 21.03
CA LYS A 439 11.50 2.73 21.07
C LYS A 439 12.85 3.21 20.54
N GLU A 440 13.83 3.41 21.41
CA GLU A 440 15.23 3.48 21.01
C GLU A 440 15.70 2.05 20.71
N ARG A 441 15.73 1.66 19.42
CA ARG A 441 16.37 0.39 19.03
C ARG A 441 17.90 0.59 18.97
N PRO A 442 18.71 -0.26 19.61
CA PRO A 442 20.16 -0.20 19.54
C PRO A 442 20.72 -1.03 18.36
N VAL A 443 20.16 -0.88 17.15
CA VAL A 443 20.69 -1.52 15.93
C VAL A 443 20.56 -0.53 14.78
N GLN A 444 21.71 0.05 14.35
CA GLN A 444 22.12 0.66 13.06
C GLN A 444 21.09 1.32 12.11
N VAL A 445 19.88 1.59 12.56
CA VAL A 445 18.77 2.17 11.83
C VAL A 445 18.16 3.22 12.76
N PRO A 446 18.42 4.53 12.59
CA PRO A 446 17.54 5.58 13.07
C PRO A 446 16.18 5.34 12.40
N THR A 447 15.37 4.56 13.09
CA THR A 447 14.04 4.17 12.63
C THR A 447 13.24 5.43 12.35
N LEU A 448 12.91 5.70 11.09
CA LEU A 448 11.59 6.18 10.66
C LEU A 448 10.85 7.12 11.62
N GLY A 449 10.90 8.43 11.37
CA GLY A 449 10.16 9.39 12.18
C GLY A 449 10.59 9.43 13.65
N THR A 450 11.58 8.64 14.11
CA THR A 450 12.22 8.85 15.42
C THR A 450 12.93 10.19 15.43
N THR A 451 13.46 10.72 14.33
CA THR A 451 13.93 12.11 14.29
C THR A 451 12.82 13.07 14.71
N ASP A 452 11.58 12.91 14.22
CA ASP A 452 10.44 13.76 14.61
C ASP A 452 9.88 13.43 16.00
N LEU A 453 9.76 12.17 16.37
CA LEU A 453 9.26 11.73 17.69
C LEU A 453 10.30 11.96 18.80
N LEU A 454 11.60 11.95 18.50
CA LEU A 454 12.67 12.33 19.42
C LEU A 454 12.77 13.86 19.52
N ARG A 455 12.57 14.60 18.41
CA ARG A 455 12.47 16.07 18.43
C ARG A 455 11.19 16.55 19.13
N HIS A 456 10.10 15.81 18.99
CA HIS A 456 8.78 16.14 19.51
C HIS A 456 8.11 14.92 20.18
N PRO A 457 8.61 14.48 21.35
CA PRO A 457 8.08 13.30 22.05
C PRO A 457 6.63 13.44 22.50
N ASN A 458 6.14 14.68 22.63
CA ASN A 458 4.75 14.99 22.94
C ASN A 458 3.80 14.87 21.74
N ARG A 459 4.34 14.69 20.52
CA ARG A 459 3.59 14.61 19.25
C ARG A 459 3.52 13.16 18.77
N LYS A 460 2.88 12.32 19.57
CA LYS A 460 2.60 10.90 19.26
C LYS A 460 1.09 10.67 19.16
N GLY A 461 0.64 9.81 18.25
CA GLY A 461 -0.79 9.52 18.08
C GLY A 461 -1.55 10.66 17.41
N GLY A 462 -1.04 11.17 16.28
CA GLY A 462 -1.64 12.25 15.53
C GLY A 462 -1.01 12.37 14.14
N MET A 463 -1.22 13.51 13.50
CA MET A 463 -0.74 13.81 12.16
C MET A 463 -0.18 15.23 12.08
N TRP A 464 0.71 15.44 11.13
CA TRP A 464 1.14 16.77 10.71
C TRP A 464 0.19 17.32 9.66
N THR A 465 0.04 18.63 9.58
CA THR A 465 -0.61 19.30 8.44
C THR A 465 0.44 19.72 7.41
N ASP A 466 -0.03 20.12 6.24
CA ASP A 466 0.75 20.78 5.19
C ASP A 466 1.48 22.06 5.62
N ASN A 467 1.06 22.68 6.74
CA ASN A 467 1.69 23.85 7.34
C ASN A 467 2.53 23.52 8.59
N ASP A 468 2.91 22.26 8.78
CA ASP A 468 3.69 21.76 9.91
C ASP A 468 3.02 21.93 11.29
N GLU A 469 1.69 22.06 11.31
CA GLU A 469 0.91 22.06 12.55
C GLU A 469 0.60 20.62 12.98
N TRP A 470 0.53 20.37 14.29
CA TRP A 470 0.21 19.06 14.83
C TRP A 470 -1.29 18.95 15.10
N MET A 471 -1.92 17.90 14.56
CA MET A 471 -3.29 17.50 14.87
C MET A 471 -3.27 16.22 15.69
N SER A 472 -3.89 16.24 16.87
CA SER A 472 -4.03 15.04 17.69
C SER A 472 -5.06 14.08 17.10
N PHE A 473 -5.03 12.82 17.53
CA PHE A 473 -6.09 11.85 17.21
C PHE A 473 -7.49 12.37 17.56
N GLU A 474 -7.63 13.12 18.65
CA GLU A 474 -8.89 13.74 19.08
C GLU A 474 -9.40 14.76 18.05
N ASP A 475 -8.51 15.63 17.56
CA ASP A 475 -8.87 16.65 16.57
C ASP A 475 -9.35 16.03 15.24
N LEU A 476 -8.82 14.85 14.93
CA LEU A 476 -9.10 14.12 13.69
C LEU A 476 -10.35 13.24 13.78
N CYS A 477 -10.54 12.53 14.90
CA CYS A 477 -11.45 11.38 14.99
C CYS A 477 -12.48 11.44 16.12
N SER A 478 -12.52 12.50 16.92
CA SER A 478 -13.57 12.68 17.92
C SER A 478 -14.96 12.65 17.28
N GLY A 479 -15.86 11.83 17.82
CA GLY A 479 -17.22 11.62 17.31
C GLY A 479 -17.34 10.52 16.25
N LEU A 480 -16.24 9.85 15.90
CA LEU A 480 -16.17 8.75 14.94
C LEU A 480 -15.77 7.42 15.60
N GLU A 481 -15.97 7.31 16.92
CA GLU A 481 -15.59 6.11 17.69
C GLU A 481 -16.45 4.89 17.35
N VAL A 482 -17.74 5.09 17.06
CA VAL A 482 -18.65 3.99 16.66
C VAL A 482 -18.17 3.31 15.37
N PRO A 483 -17.98 4.01 14.23
CA PRO A 483 -17.50 3.35 13.00
C PRO A 483 -16.05 2.85 13.08
N LEU A 484 -15.30 3.20 14.13
CA LEU A 484 -13.90 2.83 14.31
C LEU A 484 -13.68 1.65 15.25
N PHE A 485 -14.28 1.68 16.45
CA PHE A 485 -14.08 0.69 17.51
C PHE A 485 -15.30 -0.22 17.74
N ASP A 486 -16.50 0.33 17.56
CA ASP A 486 -17.78 -0.39 17.77
C ASP A 486 -17.85 -1.13 19.12
N ASP A 487 -17.39 -0.49 20.20
CA ASP A 487 -17.15 -1.14 21.50
C ASP A 487 -18.01 -0.65 22.67
N GLU A 488 -18.95 0.26 22.41
CA GLU A 488 -19.84 0.88 23.42
C GLU A 488 -19.12 1.63 24.56
N LEU A 489 -17.80 1.81 24.51
CA LEU A 489 -17.02 2.48 25.57
C LEU A 489 -17.13 4.01 25.51
N GLY A 490 -17.72 4.54 24.44
CA GLY A 490 -17.95 5.96 24.24
C GLY A 490 -16.75 6.70 23.63
N PRO A 491 -16.68 8.03 23.83
CA PRO A 491 -15.71 8.89 23.15
C PRO A 491 -14.27 8.62 23.60
N TRP A 492 -13.33 8.85 22.70
CA TRP A 492 -11.90 8.68 22.97
C TRP A 492 -11.41 9.59 24.10
N GLY A 493 -10.66 9.03 25.06
CA GLY A 493 -10.12 9.77 26.22
C GLY A 493 -11.16 10.16 27.28
N SER A 494 -12.42 9.76 27.10
CA SER A 494 -13.49 9.88 28.10
C SER A 494 -14.28 8.58 28.16
N GLU A 495 -13.56 7.46 28.12
CA GLU A 495 -14.18 6.14 28.07
C GLU A 495 -14.92 5.83 29.37
N LYS A 496 -16.12 5.28 29.24
CA LYS A 496 -16.88 4.78 30.38
C LYS A 496 -16.40 3.37 30.69
N PRO A 497 -15.80 3.12 31.87
CA PRO A 497 -15.43 1.76 32.24
C PRO A 497 -16.69 0.90 32.30
N SER A 498 -16.77 -0.12 31.44
CA SER A 498 -17.81 -1.13 31.55
C SER A 498 -17.59 -1.95 32.82
N ALA A 499 -18.64 -2.19 33.60
CA ALA A 499 -18.60 -3.13 34.74
C ALA A 499 -18.31 -4.56 34.27
N LEU A 500 -18.66 -4.88 33.01
CA LEU A 500 -18.41 -6.17 32.37
C LEU A 500 -17.26 -6.03 31.37
N ARG A 501 -16.07 -6.45 31.81
CA ARG A 501 -14.84 -6.46 31.02
C ARG A 501 -15.00 -7.33 29.77
N ALA A 502 -14.66 -6.79 28.60
CA ALA A 502 -14.61 -7.57 27.37
C ALA A 502 -13.52 -8.64 27.48
N VAL A 503 -13.93 -9.89 27.35
CA VAL A 503 -13.04 -11.06 27.29
C VAL A 503 -13.16 -11.63 25.90
N TYR A 504 -12.12 -11.47 25.10
CA TYR A 504 -12.02 -12.10 23.78
C TYR A 504 -11.26 -13.41 23.91
N ASN A 505 -11.71 -14.43 23.18
CA ASN A 505 -10.89 -15.63 22.97
C ASN A 505 -9.76 -15.34 21.96
N LEU A 506 -8.95 -16.36 21.70
CA LEU A 506 -7.84 -16.31 20.75
C LEU A 506 -8.28 -16.01 19.31
N TRP A 507 -9.58 -16.12 19.00
CA TRP A 507 -10.12 -15.84 17.68
C TRP A 507 -10.68 -14.42 17.55
N GLY A 508 -10.56 -13.59 18.60
CA GLY A 508 -11.18 -12.26 18.65
C GLY A 508 -12.70 -12.31 18.84
N LYS A 509 -13.25 -13.46 19.22
CA LYS A 509 -14.68 -13.60 19.57
C LYS A 509 -14.91 -13.21 21.01
N LEU A 510 -15.85 -12.28 21.21
CA LEU A 510 -16.30 -11.83 22.52
C LEU A 510 -16.95 -13.01 23.26
N MET A 511 -16.34 -13.43 24.36
CA MET A 511 -16.79 -14.53 25.21
C MET A 511 -17.59 -14.03 26.42
N ALA A 512 -17.28 -12.84 26.89
CA ALA A 512 -17.98 -12.19 28.00
C ALA A 512 -17.74 -10.67 27.94
N GLY A 513 -18.64 -9.89 28.52
CA GLY A 513 -18.52 -8.43 28.58
C GLY A 513 -19.14 -7.68 27.42
N LYS A 514 -18.84 -6.38 27.34
CA LYS A 514 -19.31 -5.48 26.27
C LYS A 514 -18.14 -5.04 25.40
N GLY A 515 -18.27 -5.22 24.10
CA GLY A 515 -17.29 -4.82 23.08
C GLY A 515 -17.74 -5.28 21.69
N PRO A 516 -16.96 -5.03 20.62
CA PRO A 516 -17.34 -5.41 19.26
C PRO A 516 -17.69 -6.90 19.19
N LYS A 517 -18.92 -7.19 18.78
CA LYS A 517 -19.40 -8.56 18.60
C LYS A 517 -18.70 -9.16 17.38
N TYR A 518 -18.19 -10.38 17.54
CA TYR A 518 -17.60 -11.14 16.44
C TYR A 518 -18.70 -11.54 15.47
N ARG A 519 -18.64 -11.01 14.24
CA ARG A 519 -19.35 -11.58 13.09
C ARG A 519 -18.46 -12.68 12.52
N ASN A 520 -19.02 -13.84 12.19
CA ASN A 520 -18.27 -14.99 11.69
C ASN A 520 -17.26 -14.58 10.60
N LEU A 521 -15.98 -14.54 11.00
CA LEU A 521 -14.85 -14.13 10.15
C LEU A 521 -14.48 -15.26 9.19
N GLY A 522 -14.42 -14.95 7.90
CA GLY A 522 -13.77 -15.83 6.90
C GLY A 522 -14.69 -16.64 6.00
N GLU A 523 -15.99 -16.41 6.03
CA GLU A 523 -16.87 -16.76 4.92
C GLU A 523 -17.22 -15.46 4.18
N MET A 524 -16.45 -15.11 3.14
CA MET A 524 -17.12 -14.45 2.02
C MET A 524 -18.09 -15.50 1.48
N ARG A 525 -19.33 -15.47 1.97
CA ARG A 525 -20.39 -16.32 1.45
C ARG A 525 -20.47 -16.08 -0.05
N SER A 526 -20.51 -17.15 -0.81
CA SER A 526 -20.55 -17.04 -2.27
C SER A 526 -21.85 -16.33 -2.68
N GLU A 527 -21.83 -15.55 -3.78
CA GLU A 527 -23.08 -14.98 -4.35
C GLU A 527 -24.17 -16.07 -4.55
N ALA A 528 -23.76 -17.33 -4.75
CA ALA A 528 -24.67 -18.46 -4.88
C ALA A 528 -25.43 -18.79 -3.57
N GLU A 529 -24.77 -18.75 -2.42
CA GLU A 529 -25.41 -18.96 -1.11
C GLU A 529 -26.36 -17.82 -0.72
N GLU A 530 -26.04 -16.59 -1.14
CA GLU A 530 -26.86 -15.41 -0.87
C GLU A 530 -28.15 -15.44 -1.71
N ILE A 531 -28.05 -15.86 -2.97
CA ILE A 531 -29.20 -16.10 -3.86
C ILE A 531 -30.05 -17.26 -3.33
N GLU A 532 -29.43 -18.36 -2.88
CA GLU A 532 -30.16 -19.51 -2.36
C GLU A 532 -30.92 -19.18 -1.08
N ARG A 533 -30.35 -18.39 -0.16
CA ARG A 533 -31.09 -17.88 1.02
C ARG A 533 -32.19 -16.89 0.70
N PHE A 534 -31.97 -15.99 -0.25
CA PHE A 534 -33.02 -15.07 -0.70
C PHE A 534 -34.21 -15.84 -1.29
N ILE A 535 -33.93 -16.94 -1.99
CA ILE A 535 -34.95 -17.87 -2.50
C ILE A 535 -35.61 -18.69 -1.37
N LEU A 536 -34.85 -19.05 -0.33
CA LEU A 536 -35.31 -19.91 0.77
C LEU A 536 -35.90 -19.15 1.98
N GLY A 537 -35.79 -17.82 2.04
CA GLY A 537 -36.43 -16.99 3.07
C GLY A 537 -35.94 -17.24 4.51
N ILE A 538 -34.67 -17.63 4.70
CA ILE A 538 -34.11 -17.91 6.02
C ILE A 538 -33.70 -16.59 6.68
N GLU A 539 -34.47 -16.15 7.69
CA GLU A 539 -34.07 -15.09 8.63
C GLU A 539 -33.06 -15.66 9.65
N ASP A 540 -32.07 -14.86 10.05
CA ASP A 540 -31.10 -15.28 11.06
C ASP A 540 -31.82 -15.27 12.43
N ASP A 541 -31.99 -16.45 13.03
CA ASP A 541 -32.56 -16.58 14.38
C ASP A 541 -31.72 -15.78 15.38
N GLU A 542 -32.29 -14.71 15.93
CA GLU A 542 -31.80 -14.11 17.16
C GLU A 542 -32.07 -15.10 18.28
N GLU A 543 -31.01 -15.70 18.86
CA GLU A 543 -31.12 -16.48 20.11
C GLU A 543 -31.70 -15.56 21.19
N GLU A 544 -33.00 -15.68 21.44
CA GLU A 544 -33.66 -15.15 22.64
C GLU A 544 -33.10 -15.92 23.85
N ASP A 545 -32.49 -15.17 24.78
CA ASP A 545 -32.07 -15.68 26.07
C ASP A 545 -33.31 -16.17 26.85
N GLU A 546 -33.43 -17.50 27.04
CA GLU A 546 -34.36 -18.09 28.00
C GLU A 546 -33.91 -17.73 29.43
N GLU A 547 -34.61 -16.78 30.05
CA GLU A 547 -34.65 -16.63 31.51
C GLU A 547 -35.14 -17.95 32.13
N THR A 548 -34.29 -18.58 32.94
CA THR A 548 -34.69 -19.68 33.82
C THR A 548 -34.55 -19.28 35.29
N GLU A 549 -35.72 -19.14 35.91
CA GLU A 549 -36.14 -19.05 37.33
C GLU A 549 -35.60 -17.94 38.25
#